data_AF-A0A953NZI8-F1
#
_entry.id   AF-A0A953NZI8-F1
#
_cell.length_a   1.000
_cell.length_b   1.000
_cell.length_c   1.000
_cell.angle_alpha   90.00
_cell.angle_beta   90.00
_cell.angle_gamma   90.00
#
_symmetry.space_group_name_H-M   'P 1'
#
loop_
_entity.id
_entity.type
_entity.pdbx_description
1 polymer ?
#
loop_
_entity_poly.entity_id
_entity_poly.type
_entity_poly.pdbx_seq_one_letter_code
_entity_poly.pdbx_strand_id
1 'polypeptide(L)' 'IDRAQSDGPQTITRNGRTTAVIVAAKEWEKKAKRKGTLADFFAASPLRGSGVQIRRLRGRLRKAEL' A
#
# COMPACT_ATOMS: atom_id res chain seq x y z
N ILE A 1 8.32 24.36 -1.17
CA ILE A 1 8.66 23.00 -1.67
C ILE A 1 9.72 22.37 -0.79
N ASP A 2 10.77 23.11 -0.42
CA ASP A 2 11.90 22.63 0.40
C ASP A 2 11.48 21.96 1.72
N ARG A 3 10.53 22.54 2.46
CA ARG A 3 9.96 21.91 3.67
C ARG A 3 9.38 20.52 3.40
N ALA A 4 8.85 20.24 2.21
CA ALA A 4 8.33 18.91 1.88
C ALA A 4 9.44 17.89 1.61
N GLN A 5 10.64 18.37 1.28
CA GLN A 5 11.84 17.57 1.10
C GLN A 5 12.58 17.33 2.41
N SER A 6 12.62 18.31 3.32
CA SER A 6 13.34 18.21 4.61
C SER A 6 12.49 17.76 5.79
N ASP A 7 11.27 18.28 5.91
CA ASP A 7 10.46 18.20 7.13
C ASP A 7 9.30 17.20 6.99
N GLY A 8 9.03 16.73 5.76
CA GLY A 8 8.02 15.73 5.44
C GLY A 8 6.76 16.30 4.78
N PRO A 9 5.71 15.47 4.61
CA PRO A 9 4.50 15.83 3.86
C PRO A 9 3.82 17.12 4.35
N GLN A 10 3.38 17.96 3.42
CA GLN A 10 2.62 19.18 3.72
C GLN A 10 1.18 19.07 3.26
N THR A 11 0.25 19.33 4.16
CA THR A 11 -1.19 19.32 3.89
C THR A 11 -1.67 20.70 3.48
N ILE A 12 -2.37 20.78 2.34
CA ILE A 12 -3.04 21.98 1.84
C ILE A 12 -4.53 21.84 2.10
N THR A 13 -5.10 22.82 2.81
CA THR A 13 -6.52 22.87 3.12
C THR A 13 -7.21 24.01 2.35
N ARG A 14 -8.46 23.78 1.94
CA ARG A 14 -9.38 24.80 1.40
C ARG A 14 -10.67 24.72 2.20
N ASN A 15 -11.10 25.84 2.79
CA ASN A 15 -12.30 25.91 3.63
C ASN A 15 -12.30 24.87 4.77
N GLY A 16 -11.15 24.66 5.42
CA GLY A 16 -11.01 23.69 6.52
C GLY A 16 -10.98 22.22 6.09
N ARG A 17 -11.05 21.91 4.79
CA ARG A 17 -10.97 20.55 4.25
C ARG A 17 -9.67 20.33 3.50
N THR A 18 -9.02 19.20 3.74
CA THR A 18 -7.84 18.79 2.99
C THR A 18 -8.18 18.67 1.51
N THR A 19 -7.45 19.38 0.67
CA THR A 19 -7.66 19.41 -0.78
C THR A 19 -6.48 18.78 -1.52
N ALA A 20 -5.25 18.94 -1.01
CA ALA A 20 -4.05 18.35 -1.59
C ALA A 20 -2.99 18.11 -0.51
N VAL A 21 -2.01 17.26 -0.82
CA VAL A 21 -0.82 17.03 0.00
C VAL A 21 0.41 17.08 -0.90
N ILE A 22 1.42 17.87 -0.53
CA ILE A 22 2.73 17.90 -1.19
C ILE A 22 3.66 16.93 -0.47
N VAL A 23 4.29 16.03 -1.21
CA VAL A 23 5.29 15.08 -0.71
C VAL A 23 6.55 15.15 -1.55
N ALA A 24 7.69 14.75 -0.99
CA ALA A 24 8.93 14.63 -1.77
C ALA A 24 8.76 13.63 -2.93
N ALA A 25 9.19 14.01 -4.13
CA ALA A 25 9.03 13.18 -5.34
C ALA A 25 9.61 11.76 -5.16
N LYS A 26 10.81 11.65 -4.57
CA LYS A 26 11.45 10.35 -4.26
C LYS A 26 10.62 9.48 -3.31
N GLU A 27 9.91 10.08 -2.37
CA GLU A 27 9.05 9.35 -1.44
C GLU A 27 7.78 8.86 -2.16
N TRP A 28 7.19 9.73 -2.98
CA TRP A 28 6.05 9.38 -3.83
C TRP A 28 6.40 8.25 -4.79
N GLU A 29 7.52 8.34 -5.52
CA GLU A 29 7.97 7.30 -6.44
C GLU A 29 8.19 5.96 -5.73
N LYS A 30 8.79 5.95 -4.54
CA LYS A 30 8.97 4.72 -3.75
C LYS A 30 7.65 4.08 -3.32
N LYS A 31 6.66 4.89 -2.94
CA LYS A 31 5.34 4.41 -2.48
C LYS A 31 4.41 4.04 -3.64
N ALA A 32 4.46 4.79 -4.73
CA ALA A 32 3.65 4.59 -5.92
C ALA A 32 4.18 3.48 -6.83
N LYS A 33 5.46 3.12 -6.71
CA LYS A 33 6.04 2.02 -7.49
C LYS A 33 5.40 0.69 -7.08
N ARG A 34 4.85 0.01 -8.09
CA ARG A 34 4.33 -1.35 -7.96
C ARG A 34 5.43 -2.30 -7.46
N LYS A 35 5.25 -2.90 -6.29
CA LYS A 35 6.21 -3.83 -5.66
C LYS A 35 6.12 -5.26 -6.19
N GLY A 36 5.99 -5.41 -7.51
CA GLY A 36 5.82 -6.71 -8.17
C GLY A 36 4.36 -7.13 -8.34
N THR A 37 4.15 -8.40 -8.63
CA THR A 37 2.83 -9.01 -8.85
C THR A 37 2.42 -9.89 -7.68
N LEU A 38 1.13 -10.23 -7.61
CA LEU A 38 0.65 -11.21 -6.62
C LEU A 38 1.31 -12.59 -6.83
N ALA A 39 1.65 -12.94 -8.08
CA ALA A 39 2.39 -14.16 -8.38
C ALA A 39 3.79 -14.13 -7.75
N ASP A 40 4.51 -13.00 -7.85
CA ASP A 40 5.83 -12.84 -7.23
C ASP A 40 5.76 -12.98 -5.70
N PHE A 41 4.72 -12.43 -5.07
CA PHE A 41 4.49 -12.58 -3.63
C PHE A 41 4.35 -14.06 -3.23
N PHE A 42 3.51 -14.83 -3.94
CA PHE A 42 3.34 -16.25 -3.65
C PHE A 42 4.60 -17.06 -3.99
N ALA A 43 5.34 -16.68 -5.03
CA ALA A 43 6.60 -17.34 -5.39
C ALA A 43 7.71 -17.11 -4.34
N ALA A 44 7.74 -15.95 -3.71
CA ALA A 44 8.68 -15.61 -2.63
C ALA A 44 8.19 -16.03 -1.23
N SER A 45 6.98 -16.59 -1.12
CA SER A 45 6.38 -16.93 0.17
C SER A 45 7.14 -18.08 0.85
N PRO A 46 7.39 -18.00 2.18
CA PRO A 46 7.87 -19.13 2.97
C PRO A 46 6.95 -20.36 2.93
N LEU A 47 5.70 -20.19 2.52
CA LEU A 47 4.73 -21.29 2.36
C LEU A 47 4.86 -21.99 1.01
N ARG A 48 5.68 -21.50 0.09
CA ARG A 48 5.90 -22.15 -1.20
C ARG A 48 6.46 -23.57 -0.97
N GLY A 49 5.77 -24.57 -1.51
CA GLY A 49 6.17 -25.97 -1.36
C GLY A 49 5.90 -26.57 0.03
N SER A 50 5.20 -25.85 0.92
CA SER A 50 4.90 -26.34 2.28
C SER A 50 3.91 -27.50 2.35
N GLY A 51 3.25 -27.86 1.23
CA GLY A 51 2.23 -28.90 1.20
C GLY A 51 0.91 -28.53 1.89
N VAL A 52 0.76 -27.27 2.33
CA VAL A 52 -0.47 -26.77 2.97
C VAL A 52 -1.70 -27.04 2.10
N GLN A 53 -2.69 -27.69 2.69
CA GLN A 53 -3.97 -28.00 2.04
C GLN A 53 -5.03 -27.02 2.53
N ILE A 54 -5.46 -26.11 1.67
CA ILE A 54 -6.49 -25.12 1.99
C ILE A 54 -7.81 -25.55 1.35
N ARG A 55 -8.87 -25.63 2.16
CA ARG A 55 -10.23 -25.89 1.67
C ARG A 55 -10.97 -24.58 1.49
N ARG A 56 -11.70 -24.45 0.38
CA ARG A 56 -12.59 -23.30 0.15
C ARG A 56 -13.72 -23.34 1.18
N LEU A 57 -13.79 -22.30 2.01
CA LEU A 57 -14.94 -22.09 2.89
C LEU A 57 -16.18 -21.79 2.03
N ARG A 58 -17.22 -22.61 2.16
CA ARG A 58 -18.53 -22.33 1.56
C ARG A 58 -19.30 -21.42 2.52
N GLY A 59 -19.45 -20.16 2.18
CA GLY A 59 -20.11 -19.16 3.01
C GLY A 59 -19.97 -17.75 2.45
N ARG A 60 -20.61 -16.77 3.10
CA ARG A 60 -20.49 -15.36 2.72
C ARG A 60 -19.07 -14.86 3.02
N LEU A 61 -18.57 -13.95 2.17
CA LEU A 61 -17.27 -13.31 2.38
C LEU A 61 -17.25 -12.61 3.75
N ARG A 62 -16.13 -12.72 4.45
CA ARG A 62 -15.90 -11.95 5.67
C ARG A 62 -15.68 -10.48 5.31
N LYS A 63 -16.14 -9.58 6.17
CA LYS A 63 -15.84 -8.16 6.05
C LYS A 63 -14.32 -7.99 6.21
N ALA A 64 -13.66 -7.41 5.23
CA ALA A 64 -12.26 -7.04 5.35
C ALA A 64 -12.18 -5.69 6.07
N GLU A 65 -11.32 -5.59 7.08
CA GLU A 65 -10.82 -4.30 7.57
C GLU A 65 -9.63 -3.95 6.67
N LEU A 66 -9.84 -2.96 5.80
CA LEU A 66 -8.81 -2.39 4.92
C LEU A 66 -8.41 -1.03 5.45
#